data_AF-A0A3B3SRX7-F1
#
_entry.id   AF-A0A3B3SRX7-F1
#
_cell.length_a   1.000
_cell.length_b   1.000
_cell.length_c   1.000
_cell.angle_alpha   90.00
_cell.angle_beta   90.00
_cell.angle_gamma   90.00
#
_symmetry.space_group_name_H-M   'P 1'
#
loop_
_entity.id
_entity.type
_entity.pdbx_description
1 polymer ?
#
loop_
_entity_poly.entity_id
_entity_poly.type
_entity_poly.pdbx_seq_one_letter_code
_entity_poly.pdbx_strand_id
1 'polypeptide(L)' 'SIIANKEGPDDYYPVANTCYCVLHLPNYSNMETLREKLLHAIQFYEEFGER' A
#
# COMPACT_ATOMS: atom_id res chain seq x y z
N SER A 1 28.09 7.01 7.79
CA SER A 1 27.57 5.80 7.13
C SER A 1 26.24 6.13 6.52
N ILE A 2 26.08 5.99 5.19
CA ILE A 2 24.80 6.24 4.54
C ILE A 2 23.94 5.01 4.82
N ILE A 3 23.01 5.11 5.77
CA ILE A 3 21.93 4.13 5.88
C ILE A 3 20.94 4.45 4.77
N ALA A 4 21.01 3.71 3.65
CA ALA A 4 19.89 3.68 2.73
C ALA A 4 18.72 3.07 3.51
N ASN A 5 17.75 3.89 3.90
CA ASN A 5 16.54 3.42 4.56
C ASN A 5 15.80 2.59 3.51
N LYS A 6 15.96 1.27 3.56
CA LYS A 6 15.33 0.35 2.62
C LYS A 6 13.83 0.41 2.90
N GLU A 7 13.06 0.97 1.97
CA GLU A 7 11.60 0.98 2.06
C GLU A 7 11.09 -0.46 2.23
N GLY A 8 10.24 -0.64 3.23
CA GLY A 8 9.63 -1.90 3.61
C GLY A 8 8.17 -1.99 3.14
N PRO A 9 7.53 -3.16 3.30
CA PRO A 9 6.14 -3.36 2.88
C PRO A 9 5.16 -2.39 3.54
N ASP A 10 5.46 -1.90 4.75
CA ASP A 10 4.62 -0.93 5.49
C ASP A 10 4.63 0.48 4.88
N ASP A 11 5.59 0.78 4.01
CA ASP A 11 5.69 2.08 3.35
C ASP A 11 4.73 2.20 2.15
N TYR A 12 4.26 1.06 1.61
CA TYR A 12 3.42 1.02 0.41
C TYR A 12 1.92 0.87 0.74
N TYR A 13 1.06 1.44 -0.11
CA TYR A 13 -0.39 1.23 -0.06
C TYR A 13 -0.83 0.01 -0.87
N PRO A 14 -1.99 -0.60 -0.55
CA PRO A 14 -2.57 -1.68 -1.36
C PRO A 14 -2.98 -1.17 -2.74
N VAL A 15 -2.71 -1.94 -3.79
CA VAL A 15 -3.05 -1.57 -5.18
C VAL A 15 -4.13 -2.49 -5.72
N ALA A 16 -5.18 -1.93 -6.30
CA ALA A 16 -6.25 -2.69 -6.93
C ALA A 16 -6.07 -2.75 -8.45
N ASN A 17 -6.14 -3.95 -9.01
CA ASN A 17 -6.33 -4.17 -10.44
C ASN A 17 -7.80 -4.51 -10.70
N THR A 18 -8.58 -3.49 -11.04
CA THR A 18 -10.03 -3.60 -11.19
C THR A 18 -10.44 -4.41 -12.42
N CYS A 19 -9.63 -4.44 -13.49
CA CYS A 19 -9.87 -5.25 -14.69
C CYS A 19 -9.89 -6.75 -14.40
N TYR A 20 -9.13 -7.20 -13.39
CA TYR A 20 -9.03 -8.60 -13.00
C TYR A 20 -9.60 -8.89 -11.61
N CYS A 21 -10.23 -7.90 -10.95
CA CYS A 21 -10.74 -8.00 -9.59
C CYS A 21 -9.69 -8.49 -8.57
N VAL A 22 -8.43 -8.05 -8.71
CA VAL A 22 -7.32 -8.43 -7.83
C VAL A 22 -6.95 -7.27 -6.92
N LEU A 23 -6.73 -7.54 -5.63
CA LEU A 23 -6.16 -6.59 -4.67
C LEU A 23 -4.78 -7.08 -4.23
N HIS A 24 -3.75 -6.28 -4.52
CA HIS A 24 -2.38 -6.54 -4.09
C HIS A 24 -2.14 -5.91 -2.72
N LEU A 25 -1.96 -6.75 -1.71
CA LEU A 25 -1.65 -6.34 -0.34
C LEU A 25 -0.15 -6.56 -0.07
N PRO A 26 0.59 -5.51 0.34
CA PRO A 26 1.91 -5.69 0.92
C PRO A 26 1.85 -6.63 2.14
N ASN A 27 2.97 -7.30 2.42
CA ASN A 27 3.10 -8.13 3.61
C ASN A 27 3.34 -7.25 4.85
N TYR A 28 2.28 -6.60 5.31
CA TYR A 28 2.34 -5.67 6.43
C TYR A 28 2.81 -6.35 7.71
N SER A 29 3.57 -5.62 8.52
CA SER A 29 4.11 -6.13 9.78
C SER A 29 3.03 -6.50 10.80
N ASN A 30 1.87 -5.84 10.74
CA ASN A 30 0.77 -6.04 11.67
C ASN A 30 -0.60 -5.63 11.07
N MET A 31 -1.68 -6.01 11.78
CA MET A 31 -3.06 -5.79 11.34
C MET A 31 -3.50 -4.32 11.42
N GLU A 32 -2.94 -3.53 12.33
CA GLU A 32 -3.26 -2.11 12.49
C GLU A 32 -2.77 -1.33 11.26
N THR A 33 -1.54 -1.58 10.84
CA THR A 33 -0.96 -1.01 9.60
C THR A 33 -1.78 -1.38 8.36
N LEU A 34 -2.16 -2.67 8.22
CA LEU A 34 -3.01 -3.11 7.11
C LEU A 34 -4.32 -2.31 7.09
N ARG A 35 -4.99 -2.20 8.24
CA ARG A 35 -6.28 -1.50 8.35
C ARG A 35 -6.16 -0.04 7.99
N GLU A 36 -5.16 0.66 8.52
CA GLU A 36 -4.93 2.07 8.24
C GLU A 36 -4.68 2.31 6.74
N LYS A 37 -3.73 1.57 6.16
CA LYS A 37 -3.34 1.71 4.76
C LYS A 37 -4.48 1.36 3.80
N LEU A 38 -5.25 0.30 4.10
CA LEU A 38 -6.39 -0.08 3.27
C LEU A 38 -7.51 0.95 3.32
N LEU A 39 -7.86 1.45 4.51
CA LEU A 39 -8.88 2.49 4.64
C LEU A 39 -8.48 3.77 3.90
N HIS A 40 -7.21 4.16 4.03
CA HIS A 40 -6.66 5.28 3.29
C HIS A 40 -6.76 5.05 1.77
N ALA A 41 -6.35 3.88 1.28
CA ALA A 41 -6.37 3.55 -0.15
C ALA A 41 -7.79 3.63 -0.76
N ILE A 42 -8.80 3.21 0.00
CA ILE A 42 -10.21 3.28 -0.42
C ILE A 42 -10.72 4.73 -0.40
N GLN A 43 -10.31 5.54 0.58
CA GLN A 43 -10.77 6.92 0.73
C GLN A 43 -10.13 7.87 -0.29
N PHE A 44 -8.87 7.64 -0.66
CA PHE A 44 -8.06 8.55 -1.49
C PHE A 44 -7.69 7.91 -2.83
N TYR A 45 -8.60 7.11 -3.40
CA TYR A 45 -8.36 6.31 -4.60
C TYR A 45 -8.00 7.12 -5.87
N GLU A 46 -8.22 8.43 -5.89
CA GLU A 46 -7.83 9.33 -6.99
C GLU A 46 -6.31 9.58 -7.07
N GLU A 47 -5.54 9.24 -6.04
CA GLU A 47 -4.06 9.28 -6.08
C GLU A 47 -3.44 7.95 -6.56
N PHE A 48 -4.26 6.93 -6.89
CA PHE A 48 -3.80 5.65 -7.47
C PHE A 48 -3.58 5.74 -8.97
N GLY A 49 -2.62 6.56 -9.33
CA GLY A 49 -2.02 6.57 -10.65
C GLY A 49 -0.59 7.07 -10.49
N GLU A 50 0.35 6.16 -10.30
CA GLU A 50 1.74 6.49 -10.64
C GLU A 50 1.76 6.96 -12.10
N ARG A 51 2.45 8.08 -12.33
CA ARG A 51 2.92 8.47 -13.66
C ARG A 51 3.81 7.39 -14.26
#